data_AF-A0AAW0P933-F1
#
_entry.id   AF-A0AAW0P933-F1
#
_cell.length_a   1.000
_cell.length_b   1.000
_cell.length_c   1.000
_cell.angle_alpha   90.00
_cell.angle_beta   90.00
_cell.angle_gamma   90.00
#
_symmetry.space_group_name_H-M   'P 1'
#
loop_
_entity.id
_entity.type
_entity.pdbx_description
1 polymer ?
#
loop_
_entity_poly.entity_id
_entity_poly.type
_entity_poly.pdbx_seq_one_letter_code
_entity_poly.pdbx_strand_id
1 'polypeptide(L)'
;MASEAGEAAGAKADLKLQFAPFSSALEAGFWHQLTQKKLNDYKLDESPKSIKGFYYNGDPVGLPTRLTLEFSAFDVDGPTPVRCSPALGTLTT
;
A
#
# COMPACT_ATOMS: atom_id res chain seq x y z
N MET A 1 32.38 0.99 42.98
CA MET A 1 32.16 2.44 42.84
C MET A 1 32.91 2.90 41.61
N ALA A 2 32.24 3.68 40.75
CA ALA A 2 32.75 4.43 39.60
C ALA A 2 33.38 3.59 38.47
N SER A 3 32.58 3.11 37.52
CA SER A 3 32.14 3.87 36.32
C SER A 3 33.27 4.02 35.30
N GLU A 4 33.44 3.02 34.43
CA GLU A 4 33.99 3.25 33.11
C GLU A 4 32.93 4.02 32.31
N ALA A 5 33.08 5.34 32.27
CA ALA A 5 32.37 6.18 31.33
C ALA A 5 32.93 5.87 29.93
N GLY A 6 32.32 4.89 29.28
CA GLY A 6 32.49 4.65 27.85
C GLY A 6 32.01 5.89 27.09
N GLU A 7 32.96 6.70 26.69
CA GLU A 7 32.81 7.86 25.83
C GLU A 7 32.20 7.40 24.50
N ALA A 8 30.87 7.54 24.37
CA ALA A 8 30.19 7.36 23.09
C ALA A 8 30.48 8.58 22.20
N ALA A 9 31.73 8.68 21.75
CA ALA A 9 32.12 9.57 20.69
C ALA A 9 31.36 9.20 19.41
N GLY A 10 30.53 10.14 18.94
CA GLY A 10 30.22 10.39 17.55
C GLY A 10 29.92 9.18 16.66
N ALA A 11 28.63 8.95 16.41
CA ALA A 11 28.20 8.51 15.09
C ALA A 11 27.39 9.64 14.47
N LYS A 12 28.05 10.52 13.70
CA LYS A 12 27.41 11.03 12.48
C LYS A 12 27.17 9.79 11.63
N ALA A 13 26.09 9.07 11.91
CA ALA A 13 25.61 8.06 11.00
C ALA A 13 25.46 8.80 9.68
N ASP A 14 26.16 8.37 8.63
CA ASP A 14 25.81 8.72 7.27
C ASP A 14 24.31 8.45 7.18
N LEU A 15 23.49 9.49 7.25
CA LEU A 15 22.04 9.42 7.22
C LEU A 15 21.66 9.08 5.79
N LYS A 16 21.92 7.83 5.41
CA LYS A 16 21.55 7.26 4.13
C LYS A 16 20.04 7.24 4.12
N LEU A 17 19.47 7.97 3.17
CA LEU A 17 18.04 7.94 2.88
C LEU A 17 17.62 6.48 2.67
N GLN A 18 16.64 6.04 3.44
CA GLN A 18 16.06 4.71 3.34
C GLN A 18 14.61 4.84 2.85
N PHE A 19 14.18 3.87 2.06
CA PHE A 19 12.81 3.77 1.58
C PHE A 19 12.03 2.83 2.50
N ALA A 20 10.84 3.25 2.92
CA ALA A 20 9.94 2.38 3.66
C ALA A 20 9.05 1.61 2.68
N PRO A 21 8.94 0.26 2.80
CA PRO A 21 8.00 -0.50 2.00
C PRO A 21 6.57 -0.22 2.47
N PHE A 22 5.61 -0.38 1.54
CA PHE A 22 4.19 -0.47 1.89
C PHE A 22 3.73 -1.93 1.83
N SER A 23 2.64 -2.22 2.54
CA SER A 23 1.97 -3.51 2.51
C SER A 23 0.64 -3.41 1.79
N SER A 24 0.39 -4.29 0.83
CA SER A 24 -0.89 -4.38 0.13
C SER A 24 -1.90 -5.21 0.93
N ALA A 25 -3.05 -4.65 1.24
CA ALA A 25 -4.18 -5.33 1.86
C ALA A 25 -5.32 -5.46 0.85
N LEU A 26 -5.73 -6.70 0.57
CA LEU A 26 -6.87 -6.98 -0.31
C LEU A 26 -8.10 -7.29 0.54
N GLU A 27 -9.19 -6.56 0.35
CA GLU A 27 -10.45 -6.82 1.03
C GLU A 27 -11.17 -8.02 0.38
N ALA A 28 -12.03 -8.72 1.13
CA ALA A 28 -12.88 -9.78 0.58
C ALA A 28 -13.75 -9.28 -0.60
N GLY A 29 -14.27 -8.05 -0.51
CA GLY A 29 -15.06 -7.42 -1.57
C GLY A 29 -14.31 -7.28 -2.90
N PHE A 30 -12.99 -7.10 -2.86
CA PHE A 30 -12.15 -7.06 -4.05
C PHE A 30 -12.17 -8.39 -4.82
N TRP A 31 -12.03 -9.52 -4.12
CA TRP A 31 -12.04 -10.85 -4.76
C TRP A 31 -13.39 -11.17 -5.41
N HIS A 32 -14.49 -10.77 -4.76
CA HIS A 32 -15.82 -10.92 -5.32
C HIS A 32 -15.98 -10.13 -6.61
N GLN A 33 -15.61 -8.85 -6.61
CA GLN A 33 -15.64 -7.99 -7.81
C GLN A 33 -14.70 -8.51 -8.91
N LEU A 34 -13.49 -8.94 -8.56
CA LEU A 34 -12.53 -9.50 -9.51
C LEU A 34 -13.10 -10.75 -10.19
N THR A 35 -13.71 -11.65 -9.42
CA THR A 35 -14.30 -12.88 -9.95
C THR A 35 -15.49 -12.58 -10.85
N GLN A 36 -16.36 -11.64 -10.45
CA GLN A 36 -17.50 -11.20 -11.26
C GLN A 36 -17.03 -10.58 -12.59
N LYS A 37 -16.07 -9.65 -12.56
CA LYS A 37 -15.51 -9.07 -13.78
C LYS A 37 -14.75 -10.09 -14.62
N LYS A 38 -14.07 -11.05 -13.99
CA LYS A 38 -13.36 -12.11 -14.73
C LYS A 38 -14.31 -12.99 -15.55
N LEU A 39 -15.48 -13.31 -14.99
CA LEU A 39 -16.52 -14.08 -15.68
C LEU A 39 -17.26 -13.27 -16.75
N ASN A 40 -17.61 -12.02 -16.45
CA ASN A 40 -18.46 -11.20 -17.32
C ASN A 40 -17.68 -10.49 -18.44
N ASP A 41 -16.55 -9.86 -18.08
CA ASP A 41 -15.82 -8.93 -18.94
C ASP A 41 -14.49 -9.52 -19.45
N TYR A 42 -13.75 -10.25 -18.61
CA TYR A 42 -12.36 -10.63 -18.93
C TYR A 42 -12.17 -11.97 -19.63
N LYS A 43 -13.22 -12.78 -19.88
CA LYS A 43 -13.22 -14.04 -20.66
C LYS A 43 -11.82 -14.62 -21.02
N LEU A 44 -11.20 -14.10 -22.08
CA LEU A 44 -9.83 -14.42 -22.56
C LEU A 44 -8.92 -13.18 -22.66
N ASP A 45 -9.38 -12.04 -22.16
CA ASP A 45 -8.69 -10.76 -22.24
C ASP A 45 -7.81 -10.54 -21.00
N GLU A 46 -6.50 -10.79 -21.15
CA GLU A 46 -5.47 -10.51 -20.16
C GLU A 46 -4.99 -9.04 -20.17
N SER A 47 -5.74 -8.15 -20.84
CA SER A 47 -5.38 -6.73 -20.92
C SER A 47 -5.27 -6.11 -19.52
N PRO A 48 -4.28 -5.22 -19.27
CA PRO A 48 -4.15 -4.51 -18.00
C PRO A 48 -5.41 -3.70 -17.69
N LYS A 49 -5.91 -3.83 -16.46
CA LYS A 49 -7.12 -3.14 -16.02
C LYS A 49 -6.76 -2.08 -15.00
N SER A 50 -7.14 -0.84 -15.27
CA SER A 50 -6.93 0.27 -14.33
C SER A 50 -7.70 0.00 -13.03
N ILE A 51 -6.99 0.09 -11.92
CA ILE A 51 -7.54 -0.03 -10.57
C ILE A 51 -7.10 1.15 -9.71
N LYS A 52 -7.88 1.42 -8.68
CA LYS A 52 -7.63 2.45 -7.68
C LYS A 52 -7.65 1.84 -6.30
N GLY A 53 -6.53 1.95 -5.59
CA GLY A 53 -6.43 1.63 -4.18
C GLY A 53 -6.38 2.86 -3.31
N PHE A 54 -6.39 2.63 -2.01
CA PHE A 54 -6.31 3.67 -1.00
C PHE A 54 -5.05 3.48 -0.17
N TYR A 55 -4.19 4.48 -0.22
CA TYR A 55 -2.98 4.53 0.57
C TYR A 55 -3.25 5.22 1.90
N TYR A 56 -2.83 4.57 2.98
CA TYR A 56 -2.95 5.07 4.35
C TYR A 56 -1.60 4.99 5.06
N ASN A 57 -1.18 6.12 5.64
CA ASN A 57 0.08 6.28 6.36
C ASN A 57 -0.10 6.76 7.80
N GLY A 58 -1.31 6.67 8.36
CA GLY A 58 -1.60 7.09 9.73
C GLY A 58 -1.32 6.02 10.80
N ASP A 59 -0.65 4.93 10.43
CA ASP A 59 -0.24 3.88 11.38
C ASP A 59 0.94 4.36 12.25
N PRO A 60 1.09 3.81 13.48
CA PRO A 60 2.20 4.13 14.37
C PRO A 60 3.59 4.01 13.71
N VAL A 61 4.52 4.86 14.17
CA VAL A 61 5.92 4.87 13.70
C VAL A 61 6.54 3.49 13.86
N GLY A 62 7.08 2.95 12.77
CA GLY A 62 7.69 1.62 12.72
C GLY A 62 6.82 0.54 12.06
N LEU A 63 5.57 0.84 11.71
CA LEU A 63 4.74 -0.03 10.89
C LEU A 63 4.79 0.37 9.40
N PRO A 64 4.80 -0.60 8.47
CA PRO A 64 4.73 -0.30 7.05
C PRO A 64 3.37 0.31 6.71
N THR A 65 3.38 1.34 5.86
CA THR A 65 2.16 1.99 5.38
C THR A 65 1.32 1.02 4.57
N ARG A 66 -0.01 1.19 4.58
CA ARG A 66 -0.93 0.22 3.97
C ARG A 66 -1.51 0.76 2.68
N LEU A 67 -1.55 -0.09 1.67
CA LEU A 67 -2.30 0.11 0.42
C LEU A 67 -3.48 -0.86 0.42
N THR A 68 -4.69 -0.37 0.59
CA THR A 68 -5.89 -1.22 0.60
C THR A 68 -6.59 -1.20 -0.75
N LEU A 69 -6.99 -2.38 -1.25
CA LEU A 69 -7.86 -2.54 -2.41
C LEU A 69 -9.20 -3.13 -1.97
N GLU A 70 -10.27 -2.37 -2.22
CA GLU A 70 -11.63 -2.71 -1.81
C GLU A 70 -12.49 -3.14 -3.02
N PHE A 71 -13.77 -3.41 -2.80
CA PHE A 71 -14.72 -3.71 -3.89
C PHE A 71 -14.82 -2.58 -4.94
N SER A 72 -14.57 -1.33 -4.53
CA SER A 72 -14.56 -0.14 -5.37
C SER A 72 -13.26 0.03 -6.15
N ALA A 73 -12.29 -0.89 -6.03
CA ALA A 73 -10.99 -0.72 -6.67
C ALA A 73 -11.05 -0.68 -8.20
N PHE A 74 -12.13 -1.19 -8.81
CA PHE A 74 -12.35 -1.09 -10.26
C PHE A 74 -13.08 0.18 -10.69
N ASP A 75 -13.52 1.01 -9.74
CA ASP A 75 -14.14 2.31 -9.96
C ASP A 75 -13.10 3.42 -9.72
N VAL A 76 -12.37 3.76 -10.78
CA VAL A 76 -11.23 4.70 -10.72
C VAL A 76 -11.69 6.13 -10.42
N ASP A 77 -12.92 6.47 -10.80
CA ASP A 77 -13.51 7.79 -10.58
C ASP A 77 -14.21 7.91 -9.22
N GLY A 78 -14.26 6.82 -8.45
CA GLY A 78 -14.87 6.78 -7.13
C GLY A 78 -14.23 7.74 -6.12
N PRO A 79 -14.99 8.23 -5.12
CA PRO A 79 -14.48 9.16 -4.12
C PRO A 79 -13.38 8.52 -3.27
N THR A 80 -12.35 9.29 -2.91
CA THR A 80 -11.31 8.83 -1.99
C THR A 80 -11.79 8.96 -0.54
N PRO A 81 -11.68 7.90 0.29
CA PRO A 81 -12.01 7.97 1.71
C PRO A 81 -11.22 9.05 2.45
N VAL A 82 -11.82 9.56 3.54
CA VAL A 82 -11.18 10.57 4.39
C VAL A 82 -9.85 10.08 4.94
N ARG A 83 -8.83 10.94 4.89
CA ARG A 83 -7.44 10.64 5.31
C ARG A 83 -6.73 9.53 4.52
N CYS A 84 -7.26 9.12 3.38
CA CYS A 84 -6.56 8.24 2.44
C CYS A 84 -6.08 9.04 1.23
N SER A 85 -4.98 8.60 0.63
CA SER A 85 -4.51 9.10 -0.67
C SER A 85 -4.89 8.11 -1.78
N PRO A 86 -5.36 8.56 -2.95
CA PRO A 86 -5.66 7.66 -4.05
C PRO A 86 -4.37 7.10 -4.65
N ALA A 87 -4.31 5.78 -4.84
CA ALA A 87 -3.21 5.09 -5.50
C ALA A 87 -3.73 4.44 -6.78
N LEU A 88 -3.30 4.97 -7.93
CA LEU A 88 -3.68 4.45 -9.24
C LEU A 88 -2.69 3.39 -9.70
N GLY A 89 -3.21 2.29 -10.24
CA GLY A 89 -2.39 1.21 -10.76
C GLY A 89 -3.12 0.39 -11.81
N THR A 90 -2.47 -0.65 -12.28
CA THR A 90 -3.05 -1.61 -13.23
C THR A 90 -2.95 -3.01 -12.68
N LEU A 91 -4.04 -3.77 -12.77
CA LEU A 91 -4.08 -5.19 -12.49
C LEU A 91 -3.80 -5.97 -13.76
N THR A 92 -2.81 -6.86 -13.72
CA THR A 92 -2.54 -7.87 -14.76
C THR A 92 -2.94 -9.23 -14.20
N THR A 93 -3.92 -9.89 -14.82
CA THR A 93 -4.46 -11.20 -14.38
C THR A 93 -3.77 -12.37 -15.02
#